data_AF-A0A9D8JQX7-F1
#
_entry.id   AF-A0A9D8JQX7-F1
#
_cell.length_a   1.000
_cell.length_b   1.000
_cell.length_c   1.000
_cell.angle_alpha   90.00
_cell.angle_beta   90.00
_cell.angle_gamma   90.00
#
_symmetry.space_group_name_H-M   'P 1'
#
loop_
_entity.id
_entity.type
_entity.pdbx_description
1 polymer ?
#
loop_
_entity_poly.entity_id
_entity_poly.type
_entity_poly.pdbx_seq_one_letter_code
_entity_poly.pdbx_strand_id
1 'polypeptide(L)' 'MQIYFADRHLARLASEVQYTGRIPPGVVKTYRKTIQLLRDAADERDLYARRALCYKRLKGQRRHQH' A
#
# COMPACT_ATOMS: atom_id res chain seq x y z
N MET A 1 -5.95 -0.30 -9.77
CA MET A 1 -6.15 1.07 -9.21
C MET A 1 -4.90 1.96 -9.41
N GLN A 2 -5.03 3.30 -9.39
CA GLN A 2 -3.87 4.22 -9.39
C GLN A 2 -3.37 4.50 -7.96
N ILE A 3 -2.05 4.51 -7.75
CA ILE A 3 -1.43 4.74 -6.43
C ILE A 3 -0.57 6.01 -6.48
N TYR A 4 -0.88 6.94 -5.58
CA TYR A 4 -0.08 8.15 -5.35
C TYR A 4 0.65 8.04 -4.01
N PHE A 5 1.95 8.26 -4.03
CA PHE A 5 2.78 8.22 -2.81
C PHE A 5 2.92 9.64 -2.24
N ALA A 6 2.55 9.80 -0.98
CA ALA A 6 2.79 11.06 -0.25
C ALA A 6 4.28 11.25 0.11
N ASP A 7 5.06 10.17 0.10
CA ASP A 7 6.49 10.16 0.48
C ASP A 7 7.33 9.54 -0.64
N ARG A 8 8.42 10.23 -1.02
CA ARG A 8 9.35 9.79 -2.06
C ARG A 8 10.08 8.49 -1.71
N HIS A 9 10.40 8.24 -0.45
CA HIS A 9 11.01 6.99 -0.01
C HIS A 9 10.04 5.81 -0.14
N LEU A 10 8.75 6.02 0.10
CA LEU A 10 7.72 5.00 -0.13
C LEU A 10 7.59 4.66 -1.62
N ALA A 11 7.64 5.68 -2.49
CA ALA A 11 7.68 5.48 -3.93
C ALA A 11 8.92 4.66 -4.35
N ARG A 12 10.11 5.04 -3.86
CA ARG A 12 11.36 4.30 -4.13
C ARG A 12 11.31 2.86 -3.64
N LEU A 13 10.76 2.60 -2.44
CA LEU A 13 10.57 1.23 -1.92
C LEU A 13 9.70 0.37 -2.85
N ALA A 14 8.74 0.98 -3.54
CA ALA A 14 7.82 0.30 -4.44
C ALA A 14 8.39 0.06 -5.85
N SER A 15 9.34 0.90 -6.31
CA SER A 15 9.91 0.84 -7.67
C SER A 15 11.33 0.30 -7.74
N GLU A 16 12.18 0.57 -6.74
CA GLU A 16 13.60 0.22 -6.75
C GLU A 16 13.83 -1.06 -5.93
N VAL A 17 14.18 -2.15 -6.60
CA VAL A 17 14.36 -3.47 -5.97
C VAL A 17 15.45 -3.47 -4.89
N GLN A 18 16.54 -2.72 -5.11
CA GLN A 18 17.70 -2.66 -4.21
C GLN A 18 17.52 -1.68 -3.04
N TYR A 19 16.54 -0.78 -3.12
CA TYR A 19 16.31 0.20 -2.08
C TYR A 19 15.48 -0.39 -0.93
N THR A 20 16.04 -0.41 0.28
CA THR A 20 15.36 -0.92 1.49
C THR A 20 15.09 0.17 2.53
N GLY A 21 15.67 1.37 2.38
CA GLY A 21 15.40 2.50 3.26
C GLY A 21 15.72 2.26 4.75
N ARG A 22 16.66 1.35 5.06
CA ARG A 22 16.96 0.90 6.44
C ARG A 22 15.78 0.23 7.16
N ILE A 23 14.80 -0.27 6.41
CA ILE A 23 13.66 -1.03 6.92
C ILE A 23 14.00 -2.54 6.89
N PRO A 24 13.57 -3.33 7.89
CA PRO A 24 13.78 -4.78 7.88
C PRO A 24 13.27 -5.46 6.59
N PRO A 25 14.02 -6.43 6.01
CA PRO A 25 13.69 -7.04 4.72
C PRO A 25 12.29 -7.67 4.66
N GLY A 26 11.83 -8.27 5.76
CA GLY A 26 10.48 -8.85 5.85
C GLY A 26 9.38 -7.80 5.69
N VAL A 27 9.57 -6.60 6.25
CA VAL A 27 8.62 -5.49 6.12
C VAL A 27 8.65 -4.95 4.70
N VAL A 28 9.83 -4.77 4.09
CA VAL A 28 9.96 -4.35 2.68
C VAL A 28 9.26 -5.33 1.73
N LYS A 29 9.42 -6.63 1.97
CA LYS A 29 8.76 -7.68 1.18
C LYS A 29 7.23 -7.58 1.30
N THR A 30 6.70 -7.49 2.51
CA THR A 30 5.25 -7.39 2.74
C THR A 30 4.68 -6.10 2.16
N TYR A 31 5.39 -4.98 2.31
CA TYR A 31 5.04 -3.70 1.69
C TYR A 31 4.92 -3.81 0.18
N ARG A 32 5.96 -4.32 -0.50
CA ARG A 32 5.95 -4.48 -1.98
C ARG A 32 4.82 -5.40 -2.46
N LYS A 33 4.59 -6.52 -1.77
CA LYS A 33 3.45 -7.40 -2.06
C LYS A 33 2.11 -6.67 -1.95
N THR A 34 1.96 -5.85 -0.92
CA THR A 34 0.76 -5.04 -0.70
C THR A 34 0.58 -4.00 -1.81
N ILE A 35 1.65 -3.33 -2.25
CA ILE A 35 1.57 -2.38 -3.37
C ILE A 35 1.14 -3.07 -4.67
N GLN A 36 1.70 -4.24 -4.99
CA GLN A 36 1.28 -5.00 -6.18
C GLN A 36 -0.19 -5.41 -6.09
N LEU A 37 -0.60 -5.90 -4.93
CA LEU A 37 -2.00 -6.24 -4.64
C LEU A 37 -2.95 -5.06 -4.88
N LEU A 38 -2.60 -3.86 -4.43
CA LEU A 38 -3.38 -2.63 -4.65
C LEU A 38 -3.41 -2.22 -6.14
N ARG A 39 -2.31 -2.42 -6.89
CA ARG A 39 -2.28 -2.12 -8.33
C ARG A 39 -3.20 -3.04 -9.11
N ASP A 40 -3.17 -4.32 -8.78
CA ASP A 40 -3.92 -5.39 -9.46
C ASP A 40 -5.43 -5.38 -9.14
N ALA A 41 -5.84 -4.72 -8.06
CA ALA A 41 -7.25 -4.56 -7.73
C ALA A 41 -7.99 -3.75 -8.81
N ALA A 42 -9.15 -4.26 -9.23
CA ALA A 42 -10.02 -3.58 -10.17
C ALA A 42 -10.69 -2.37 -9.50
N ASP A 43 -11.22 -2.59 -8.29
CA ASP A 43 -11.85 -1.56 -7.47
C ASP A 43 -11.71 -1.85 -5.97
N GLU A 44 -12.29 -1.00 -5.12
CA GLU A 44 -12.18 -1.09 -3.65
C GLU A 44 -12.80 -2.36 -3.05
N ARG A 45 -13.74 -3.02 -3.75
CA ARG A 45 -14.40 -4.25 -3.26
C ARG A 45 -13.41 -5.41 -3.18
N ASP A 46 -12.45 -5.47 -4.11
CA ASP A 46 -11.34 -6.43 -4.08
C ASP A 46 -10.47 -6.26 -2.83
N LEU A 47 -10.37 -5.03 -2.32
CA LEU A 47 -9.62 -4.72 -1.10
C LEU A 47 -10.41 -5.13 0.14
N TYR A 48 -11.72 -4.87 0.16
CA TYR A 48 -12.61 -5.32 1.23
C TYR A 48 -12.68 -6.85 1.36
N ALA A 49 -12.61 -7.57 0.24
CA ALA A 49 -12.58 -9.04 0.24
C ALA A 49 -11.33 -9.61 0.94
N ARG A 50 -10.24 -8.84 1.02
CA ARG A 50 -8.98 -9.28 1.62
C ARG A 50 -8.85 -8.85 3.08
N ARG A 51 -9.30 -9.71 3.99
CA ARG A 51 -9.28 -9.50 5.45
C ARG A 51 -7.91 -9.09 6.01
N ALA A 52 -6.81 -9.59 5.44
CA ALA A 52 -5.45 -9.27 5.87
C ALA A 52 -5.08 -7.78 5.70
N LEU A 53 -5.72 -7.06 4.77
CA LEU A 53 -5.48 -5.63 4.58
C LEU A 53 -6.11 -4.77 5.66
N CYS A 54 -7.12 -5.29 6.38
CA CYS A 54 -7.92 -4.51 7.33
C CYS A 54 -8.43 -3.18 6.72
N TYR A 55 -8.75 -3.19 5.41
CA TYR A 55 -9.17 -2.02 4.65
C TYR A 55 -10.47 -1.44 5.20
N LYS A 56 -10.48 -0.14 5.49
CA LYS A 56 -11.61 0.55 6.10
C LYS A 56 -11.51 2.05 5.88
N ARG A 57 -12.67 2.68 5.68
CA ARG A 57 -12.77 4.14 5.66
C ARG A 57 -12.30 4.73 6.98
N LEU A 58 -11.41 5.72 6.92
CA LEU A 58 -10.96 6.43 8.10
C LEU A 58 -12.08 7.30 8.69
N LYS A 59 -11.95 7.68 9.96
CA LYS A 59 -12.94 8.52 10.68
C LYS A 59 -12.40 9.95 10.88
N GLY A 60 -13.27 10.87 11.30
CA GLY A 60 -12.89 12.26 11.64
C GLY A 60 -12.50 13.08 10.42
N GLN A 61 -11.43 13.88 10.53
CA GLN A 61 -10.95 14.77 9.46
C GLN A 61 -10.48 14.01 8.21
N ARG A 62 -10.21 12.70 8.33
CA ARG A 62 -9.75 11.84 7.24
C ARG A 62 -10.88 10.99 6.64
N ARG A 63 -12.15 11.32 6.90
CA ARG A 63 -13.32 10.54 6.43
C ARG A 63 -13.42 10.37 4.90
N HIS A 64 -12.73 11.21 4.15
CA HIS A 64 -12.63 11.13 2.69
C HIS A 64 -11.62 10.08 2.21
N GLN A 65 -10.83 9.49 3.11
CA GLN A 65 -9.82 8.48 2.81
C GLN A 65 -10.36 7.10 3.16
N HIS A 66 -10.22 6.16 2.22
CA HIS A 66 -10.57 4.76 2.33
C HIS A 66 -9.35 3.91 1.95
#